data_AF-A0A7W1RVJ8-F1
#
_entry.id   AF-A0A7W1RVJ8-F1
#
_cell.length_a   1.000
_cell.length_b   1.000
_cell.length_c   1.000
_cell.angle_alpha   90.00
_cell.angle_beta   90.00
_cell.angle_gamma   90.00
#
_symmetry.space_group_name_H-M   'P 1'
#
loop_
_entity.id
_entity.type
_entity.pdbx_description
1 polymer ?
#
loop_
_entity_poly.entity_id
_entity_poly.type
_entity_poly.pdbx_seq_one_letter_code
_entity_poly.pdbx_strand_id
1 'polypeptide(L)'
;DYGDPYGLIDKLLDGRAIRAVGNTNLSYFAVPRFNRAIDAAQRLTGLARDQAYGRLGIEVARTEAPLAAYAVLNARVFVSARVGCITYQPVYGLDLAGICLG
;
A
#
# COMPACT_ATOMS: atom_id res chain seq x y z
N ASP A 1 -3.40 -2.39 -6.53
CA ASP A 1 -4.35 -1.64 -5.69
C ASP A 1 -3.91 -0.18 -5.68
N TYR A 2 -4.85 0.76 -5.72
CA TYR A 2 -4.60 2.19 -5.96
C TYR A 2 -3.48 2.76 -5.09
N GLY A 3 -2.79 3.82 -5.55
CA GLY A 3 -1.70 4.49 -4.82
C GLY A 3 -2.12 5.23 -3.55
N ASP A 4 -3.15 4.74 -2.86
CA ASP A 4 -3.72 5.29 -1.64
C ASP A 4 -3.19 4.54 -0.40
N PRO A 5 -2.72 5.24 0.64
CA PRO A 5 -2.23 4.62 1.88
C PRO A 5 -3.22 3.68 2.58
N TYR A 6 -4.53 3.84 2.35
CA TYR A 6 -5.60 2.96 2.82
C TYR A 6 -5.34 1.48 2.48
N GLY A 7 -4.85 1.23 1.26
CA GLY A 7 -4.60 -0.12 0.76
C GLY A 7 -3.54 -0.87 1.55
N LEU A 8 -2.72 -0.16 2.33
CA LEU A 8 -1.69 -0.74 3.19
C LEU A 8 -2.10 -0.66 4.67
N ILE A 9 -2.31 0.54 5.20
CA ILE A 9 -2.48 0.72 6.65
C ILE A 9 -3.82 0.15 7.13
N ASP A 10 -4.94 0.56 6.56
CA ASP A 10 -6.25 0.07 7.00
C ASP A 10 -6.43 -1.43 6.71
N LYS A 11 -5.99 -1.90 5.54
CA LYS A 11 -6.14 -3.31 5.16
C LYS A 11 -5.29 -4.27 6.00
N LEU A 12 -4.08 -3.87 6.37
CA LEU A 12 -3.15 -4.75 7.08
C LEU A 12 -3.15 -4.54 8.59
N LEU A 13 -3.62 -3.39 9.10
CA LEU A 13 -3.44 -2.99 10.49
C LEU A 13 -4.71 -2.45 11.19
N ASP A 14 -5.85 -2.27 10.51
CA ASP A 14 -7.10 -2.01 11.23
C ASP A 14 -7.62 -3.31 11.85
N GLY A 15 -7.72 -3.36 13.18
CA GLY A 15 -8.25 -4.53 13.88
C GLY A 15 -9.71 -4.84 13.54
N ARG A 16 -10.47 -3.85 13.04
CA ARG A 16 -11.86 -4.01 12.61
C ARG A 16 -11.98 -4.68 11.24
N ALA A 17 -10.88 -4.78 10.48
CA ALA A 17 -10.84 -5.44 9.18
C ALA A 17 -10.63 -6.96 9.27
N ILE A 18 -10.31 -7.47 10.47
CA ILE A 18 -10.09 -8.89 10.74
C ILE A 18 -11.35 -9.69 10.44
N ARG A 19 -11.18 -10.83 9.76
CA ARG A 19 -12.26 -11.70 9.31
C ARG A 19 -11.82 -13.16 9.33
N ALA A 20 -12.77 -14.09 9.41
CA ALA A 20 -12.45 -15.53 9.46
C ALA A 20 -11.89 -16.07 8.13
N VAL A 21 -12.31 -15.50 6.99
CA VAL A 21 -11.89 -15.93 5.65
C VAL A 21 -11.42 -14.72 4.85
N GLY A 22 -10.28 -14.85 4.17
CA GLY A 22 -9.69 -13.77 3.37
C GLY A 22 -9.12 -12.62 4.21
N ASN A 23 -8.63 -12.93 5.42
CA ASN A 23 -8.01 -11.93 6.31
C ASN A 23 -6.71 -11.39 5.71
N THR A 24 -6.60 -10.07 5.60
CA THR A 24 -5.39 -9.38 5.15
C THR A 24 -4.53 -8.89 6.31
N ASN A 25 -5.12 -8.71 7.51
CA ASN A 25 -4.39 -8.38 8.72
C ASN A 25 -3.81 -9.66 9.33
N LEU A 26 -2.71 -10.14 8.74
CA LEU A 26 -2.10 -11.45 9.06
C LEU A 26 -1.53 -11.54 10.48
N SER A 27 -1.19 -10.40 11.08
CA SER A 27 -0.67 -10.32 12.45
C SER A 27 -1.77 -10.28 13.51
N TYR A 28 -3.04 -10.23 13.10
CA TYR A 28 -4.19 -10.04 13.98
C TYR A 28 -4.04 -8.79 14.87
N PHE A 29 -3.38 -7.76 14.33
CA PHE A 29 -3.13 -6.53 15.04
C PHE A 29 -4.45 -5.80 15.31
N ALA A 30 -4.80 -5.63 16.59
CA ALA A 30 -6.08 -5.09 17.01
C ALA A 30 -5.92 -4.15 18.21
N VAL A 31 -5.34 -2.98 17.98
CA VAL A 31 -5.10 -1.98 19.02
C VAL A 31 -6.11 -0.82 18.89
N PRO A 32 -7.00 -0.59 19.88
CA PRO A 32 -8.05 0.43 19.77
C PRO A 32 -7.55 1.86 19.54
N ARG A 33 -6.37 2.22 20.08
CA ARG A 33 -5.77 3.55 19.85
C ARG A 33 -5.42 3.75 18.38
N PHE A 34 -4.92 2.71 17.72
CA PHE A 34 -4.51 2.75 16.32
C PHE A 34 -5.73 2.85 15.40
N ASN A 35 -6.79 2.09 15.69
CA ASN A 35 -8.06 2.19 14.96
C ASN A 35 -8.64 3.62 14.99
N ARG A 36 -8.59 4.30 16.15
CA ARG A 36 -9.02 5.72 16.25
C ARG A 36 -8.13 6.67 15.47
N ALA A 37 -6.82 6.37 15.41
CA ALA A 37 -5.87 7.20 14.67
C ALA A 37 -6.08 7.05 13.15
N ILE A 38 -6.42 5.84 12.68
CA ILE A 38 -6.91 5.61 11.31
C ILE A 38 -8.17 6.45 11.04
N ASP A 39 -9.18 6.41 11.93
CA ASP A 39 -10.41 7.21 11.76
C ASP A 39 -10.11 8.72 11.69
N ALA A 40 -9.12 9.19 12.44
CA ALA A 40 -8.68 10.58 12.38
C ALA A 40 -8.00 10.91 11.05
N ALA A 41 -7.11 10.05 10.54
CA ALA A 41 -6.45 10.23 9.25
C ALA A 41 -7.43 10.21 8.08
N GLN A 42 -8.45 9.35 8.12
CA GLN A 42 -9.49 9.24 7.08
C GLN A 42 -10.36 10.49 6.93
N ARG A 43 -10.45 11.33 7.97
CA ARG A 43 -11.18 12.61 7.92
C ARG A 43 -10.36 13.74 7.28
N LEU A 44 -9.08 13.53 7.03
CA LEU A 44 -8.20 14.49 6.37
C LEU A 44 -8.23 14.29 4.85
N THR A 45 -7.68 15.25 4.10
CA THR A 45 -7.57 15.17 2.64
C THR A 45 -6.21 15.69 2.17
N GLY A 46 -5.80 15.27 0.95
CA GLY A 46 -4.55 15.70 0.32
C GLY A 46 -3.32 15.45 1.20
N LEU A 47 -2.38 16.40 1.18
CA LEU A 47 -1.10 16.28 1.88
C LEU A 47 -1.24 16.00 3.39
N ALA A 48 -2.26 16.57 4.04
CA ALA A 48 -2.49 16.35 5.47
C ALA A 48 -2.81 14.88 5.77
N ARG A 49 -3.60 14.23 4.91
CA ARG A 49 -3.91 12.80 5.00
C ARG A 49 -2.67 11.96 4.76
N ASP A 50 -1.89 12.25 3.72
CA ASP A 50 -0.68 11.50 3.39
C ASP A 50 0.34 11.55 4.53
N GLN A 51 0.54 12.73 5.13
CA GLN A 51 1.42 12.89 6.29
C GLN A 51 0.90 12.16 7.52
N ALA A 52 -0.42 12.14 7.75
CA ALA A 52 -1.00 11.39 8.87
C ALA A 52 -0.75 9.88 8.71
N TYR A 53 -1.00 9.34 7.52
CA TYR A 53 -0.72 7.93 7.22
C TYR A 53 0.77 7.58 7.31
N GLY A 54 1.64 8.45 6.80
CA GLY A 54 3.09 8.27 6.92
C GLY A 54 3.54 8.21 8.39
N ARG A 55 3.00 9.08 9.25
CA ARG A 55 3.27 9.05 10.69
C ARG A 55 2.77 7.75 11.35
N LEU A 56 1.55 7.31 11.03
CA LEU A 56 1.00 6.05 11.55
C LEU A 56 1.89 4.85 11.18
N GLY A 57 2.35 4.80 9.93
CA GLY A 57 3.25 3.74 9.46
C GLY A 57 4.60 3.71 10.20
N ILE A 58 5.17 4.89 10.49
CA ILE A 58 6.43 4.99 11.26
C ILE A 58 6.21 4.62 12.73
N GLU A 59 5.13 5.12 13.35
CA GLU A 59 4.79 4.85 14.75
C GLU A 59 4.62 3.35 14.95
N VAL A 60 3.73 2.71 14.18
CA VAL A 60 3.41 1.29 14.35
C VAL A 60 4.62 0.38 14.13
N ALA A 61 5.51 0.74 13.21
CA ALA A 61 6.75 0.01 12.97
C ALA A 61 7.75 0.14 14.13
N ARG A 62 7.72 1.23 14.88
CA ARG A 62 8.66 1.49 16.00
C ARG A 62 8.17 0.95 17.32
N THR A 63 6.87 1.04 17.61
CA THR A 63 6.34 0.79 18.95
C THR A 63 5.70 -0.59 19.11
N GLU A 64 4.96 -1.08 18.11
CA GLU A 64 4.25 -2.37 18.19
C GLU A 64 4.84 -3.43 17.25
N ALA A 65 5.42 -3.00 16.13
CA ALA A 65 6.04 -3.83 15.10
C ALA A 65 5.21 -5.07 14.69
N PRO A 66 3.91 -4.95 14.36
CA PRO A 66 3.07 -6.09 13.98
C PRO A 66 3.45 -6.68 12.62
N LEU A 67 4.23 -5.95 11.82
CA LEU A 67 4.76 -6.37 10.52
C LEU A 67 6.24 -5.99 10.45
N ALA A 68 7.04 -6.84 9.80
CA ALA A 68 8.42 -6.54 9.46
C ALA A 68 8.51 -6.15 7.98
N ALA A 69 8.82 -4.89 7.69
CA ALA A 69 9.06 -4.45 6.32
C ALA A 69 10.32 -5.14 5.78
N TYR A 70 10.17 -5.86 4.66
CA TYR A 70 11.26 -6.64 4.07
C TYR A 70 11.92 -5.93 2.88
N ALA A 71 11.13 -5.50 1.90
CA ALA A 71 11.64 -4.85 0.69
C ALA A 71 10.56 -4.00 -0.01
N VAL A 72 11.01 -2.99 -0.74
CA VAL A 72 10.23 -2.34 -1.82
C VAL A 72 10.84 -2.80 -3.13
N LEU A 73 10.10 -3.60 -3.89
CA LEU A 73 10.62 -4.27 -5.08
C LEU A 73 10.62 -3.34 -6.28
N ASN A 74 11.72 -3.36 -7.04
CA ASN A 74 11.78 -2.74 -8.36
C ASN A 74 11.29 -3.72 -9.41
N ALA A 75 10.31 -3.31 -10.21
CA ALA A 75 9.89 -4.10 -11.37
C ALA A 75 10.94 -3.97 -12.49
N ARG A 76 11.42 -5.11 -12.97
CA ARG A 76 12.27 -5.19 -14.18
C ARG A 76 11.49 -5.94 -15.23
N VAL A 77 11.20 -5.27 -16.35
CA VAL A 77 10.42 -5.85 -17.45
C VAL A 77 11.36 -6.05 -18.64
N PHE A 78 11.49 -7.29 -19.09
CA PHE A 78 12.26 -7.65 -20.28
C PHE A 78 11.35 -7.66 -21.50
N VAL A 79 11.74 -6.97 -22.56
CA VAL A 79 10.99 -6.89 -23.82
C VAL A 79 11.93 -7.10 -25.00
N SER A 80 11.37 -7.56 -26.12
CA SER A 80 12.10 -7.67 -27.40
C SER A 80 12.56 -6.29 -27.89
N ALA A 81 13.68 -6.25 -28.61
CA ALA A 81 14.17 -5.03 -29.26
C ALA A 81 13.18 -4.44 -30.29
N ARG A 82 12.16 -5.22 -30.70
CA ARG A 82 11.07 -4.76 -31.59
C ARG A 82 9.93 -4.07 -30.85
N VAL A 83 9.92 -4.05 -29.52
CA VAL A 83 8.84 -3.44 -28.73
C VAL A 83 9.19 -1.99 -28.41
N GLY A 84 8.35 -1.07 -28.88
CA GLY A 84 8.42 0.37 -28.59
C GLY A 84 7.23 0.88 -27.79
N CYS A 85 7.12 2.21 -27.64
CA CYS A 85 6.02 2.89 -26.96
C CYS A 85 5.82 2.45 -25.49
N ILE A 86 6.91 2.08 -24.83
CA ILE A 86 6.90 1.52 -23.48
C ILE A 86 6.51 2.59 -22.46
N THR A 87 5.37 2.38 -21.80
CA THR A 87 4.93 3.17 -20.64
C THR A 87 4.87 2.25 -19.42
N TYR A 88 5.55 2.63 -18.33
CA TYR A 88 5.43 1.94 -17.06
C TYR A 88 4.52 2.72 -16.12
N GLN A 89 3.55 2.00 -15.57
CA GLN A 89 2.56 2.50 -14.65
C GLN A 89 2.92 1.95 -13.23
N PRO A 90 2.95 2.78 -12.17
CA PRO A 90 3.37 2.36 -10.81
C PRO A 90 2.50 1.36 -10.01
N VAL A 91 1.29 1.01 -10.45
CA VAL A 91 0.27 0.20 -9.72
C VAL A 91 0.01 -1.18 -10.37
N TYR A 92 0.24 -1.29 -11.67
CA TYR A 92 -0.15 -2.33 -12.61
C TYR A 92 1.04 -2.76 -13.49
N GLY A 93 2.05 -1.90 -13.67
CA GLY A 93 3.29 -2.23 -14.37
C GLY A 93 3.33 -1.76 -15.81
N LEU A 94 3.84 -2.59 -16.72
CA LEU A 94 3.91 -2.27 -18.15
C LEU A 94 2.49 -2.09 -18.72
N ASP A 95 2.22 -0.93 -19.33
CA ASP A 95 0.98 -0.71 -20.08
C ASP A 95 1.03 -1.46 -21.42
N LEU A 96 0.35 -2.60 -21.45
CA LEU A 96 0.29 -3.46 -22.64
C LEU A 96 -0.57 -2.88 -23.76
N ALA A 97 -1.48 -1.96 -23.49
CA ALA A 97 -2.32 -1.35 -24.52
C ALA A 97 -1.56 -0.27 -25.31
N GLY A 98 -0.56 0.36 -24.69
CA GLY A 98 0.24 1.42 -25.28
C GLY A 98 1.46 0.96 -26.09
N ILE A 99 1.85 -0.32 -26.03
CA ILE A 99 3.05 -0.80 -26.73
C ILE A 99 2.84 -0.87 -28.25
N CYS A 100 3.95 -0.71 -28.99
CA CYS A 100 3.95 -0.75 -30.45
C CYS A 100 5.09 -1.64 -30.99
N LEU A 101 5.00 -2.04 -32.27
CA LEU A 101 6.09 -2.69 -32.99
C LEU A 101 6.95 -1.63 -33.69
N GLY A 102 8.26 -1.70 -33.47
CA GLY A 102 9.29 -0.95 -34.18
C GLY A 102 9.91 -1.71 -35.35
#